data_AF-A0A3A8K0X7-F1
#
_entry.id   AF-A0A3A8K0X7-F1
#
_cell.length_a   1.000
_cell.length_b   1.000
_cell.length_c   1.000
_cell.angle_alpha   90.00
_cell.angle_beta   90.00
_cell.angle_gamma   90.00
#
_symmetry.space_group_name_H-M   'P 1'
#
loop_
_entity.id
_entity.type
_entity.pdbx_description
1 polymer ?
#
loop_
_entity_poly.entity_id
_entity_poly.type
_entity_poly.pdbx_seq_one_letter_code
_entity_poly.pdbx_strand_id
1 'polypeptide(L)'
;MKNLTGALVFSSLLSLAVGCHKNTGESPDAATQTGTVKEELQSDRDAAPPTATAEAGTKDASAVTYDSGASDRLALEACVDGWLKSHNLDKYGSQKGTMYAGGTPLFDERTGQTTDRLDFVLSRQPEAKKACVDEGAPK
;
A
#
# COMPACT_ATOMS: atom_id res chain seq x y z
N MET A 1 22.09 -49.32 -3.49
CA MET A 1 20.93 -50.09 -3.97
C MET A 1 19.91 -49.08 -4.47
N LYS A 2 19.66 -49.04 -5.78
CA LYS A 2 18.81 -48.04 -6.45
C LYS A 2 17.60 -48.78 -6.98
N ASN A 3 16.41 -48.51 -6.44
CA ASN A 3 15.15 -48.99 -6.98
C ASN A 3 14.09 -47.91 -6.76
N LEU A 4 13.49 -47.39 -7.82
CA LEU A 4 12.13 -47.75 -8.25
C LEU A 4 11.62 -46.67 -9.23
N THR A 5 11.59 -47.07 -10.49
CA THR A 5 10.85 -46.47 -11.59
C THR A 5 9.36 -46.61 -11.31
N GLY A 6 8.63 -45.50 -11.28
CA GLY A 6 7.17 -45.48 -11.19
C GLY A 6 6.62 -44.46 -12.18
N ALA A 7 6.14 -44.95 -13.32
CA ALA A 7 5.43 -44.16 -14.32
C ALA A 7 4.03 -43.82 -13.82
N LEU A 8 3.65 -42.55 -13.83
CA LEU A 8 2.26 -42.11 -13.73
C LEU A 8 1.96 -41.12 -14.85
N VAL A 9 1.35 -41.68 -15.90
CA VAL A 9 0.16 -41.22 -16.62
C VAL A 9 -0.05 -39.70 -16.73
N PHE A 10 0.10 -39.21 -17.97
CA PHE A 10 -0.44 -37.95 -18.47
C PHE A 10 -1.94 -37.79 -18.17
N SER A 11 -2.34 -36.65 -17.61
CA SER A 11 -3.71 -36.15 -17.74
C SER A 11 -3.69 -34.68 -18.15
N SER A 12 -4.25 -34.45 -19.35
CA SER A 12 -4.29 -33.21 -20.10
C SER A 12 -5.02 -32.05 -19.40
N LEU A 13 -4.50 -30.86 -19.73
CA LEU A 13 -5.19 -29.60 -20.05
C LEU A 13 -6.59 -29.38 -19.46
N LEU A 14 -6.70 -28.33 -18.64
CA LEU A 14 -7.83 -27.43 -18.71
C LEU A 14 -7.34 -25.97 -18.71
N SER A 15 -7.23 -25.42 -19.92
CA SER A 15 -7.11 -23.98 -20.15
C SER A 15 -8.44 -23.31 -19.80
N LEU A 16 -8.46 -22.37 -18.86
CA LEU A 16 -9.45 -21.30 -18.86
C LEU A 16 -8.74 -19.97 -19.04
N ALA A 17 -8.82 -19.49 -20.26
CA ALA A 17 -8.58 -18.11 -20.63
C ALA A 17 -9.62 -17.21 -19.95
N VAL A 18 -9.18 -16.26 -19.14
CA VAL A 18 -9.94 -15.04 -18.87
C VAL A 18 -9.25 -13.94 -19.65
N GLY A 19 -9.68 -13.79 -20.90
CA GLY A 19 -9.34 -12.64 -21.72
C GLY A 19 -10.10 -11.40 -21.24
N CYS A 20 -9.38 -10.30 -21.07
CA CYS A 20 -9.94 -8.97 -20.85
C CYS A 20 -10.82 -8.56 -22.03
N HIS A 21 -12.07 -8.16 -21.78
CA HIS A 21 -12.87 -7.40 -22.74
C HIS A 21 -13.20 -6.01 -22.17
N LYS A 22 -12.87 -5.01 -23.00
CA LYS A 22 -12.92 -3.58 -22.80
C LYS A 22 -14.32 -3.09 -23.17
N ASN A 23 -15.11 -2.57 -22.22
CA ASN A 23 -16.42 -2.01 -22.53
C ASN A 23 -16.30 -0.51 -22.79
N THR A 24 -16.23 -0.19 -24.08
CA THR A 24 -16.62 1.10 -24.67
C THR A 24 -18.11 1.31 -24.43
N GLY A 25 -18.49 2.55 -24.07
CA GLY A 25 -19.87 2.89 -23.72
C GLY A 25 -20.83 2.99 -24.91
N GLU A 26 -22.14 2.87 -24.61
CA GLU A 26 -23.25 3.74 -25.05
C GLU A 26 -24.53 3.34 -24.26
N SER A 27 -25.31 4.35 -23.86
CA SER A 27 -26.60 4.32 -23.11
C SER A 27 -27.78 3.82 -24.02
N PRO A 28 -29.07 3.67 -23.63
CA PRO A 28 -29.79 4.38 -22.55
C PRO A 28 -30.91 3.62 -21.77
N ASP A 29 -31.46 4.38 -20.82
CA ASP A 29 -32.87 4.49 -20.39
C ASP A 29 -33.40 3.83 -19.09
N ALA A 30 -33.96 4.74 -18.29
CA ALA A 30 -35.15 4.63 -17.45
C ALA A 30 -35.11 3.77 -16.17
N ALA A 31 -34.74 4.42 -15.05
CA ALA A 31 -35.54 4.33 -13.82
C ALA A 31 -35.31 5.55 -12.92
N THR A 32 -36.31 6.43 -12.93
CA THR A 32 -36.69 7.45 -11.95
C THR A 32 -36.08 7.30 -10.55
N GLN A 33 -35.37 8.33 -10.09
CA GLN A 33 -35.53 8.82 -8.72
C GLN A 33 -35.51 10.34 -8.68
N THR A 34 -36.65 10.87 -8.26
CA THR A 34 -37.02 12.25 -7.97
C THR A 34 -36.38 12.74 -6.66
N GLY A 35 -36.02 14.03 -6.66
CA GLY A 35 -35.60 14.82 -5.50
C GLY A 35 -34.20 15.39 -5.72
N THR A 36 -33.90 16.68 -5.63
CA THR A 36 -34.58 17.82 -5.03
C THR A 36 -33.82 19.08 -5.44
N VAL A 37 -34.56 20.16 -5.69
CA VAL A 37 -34.21 21.59 -5.64
C VAL A 37 -32.97 22.10 -6.40
N LYS A 38 -33.27 22.81 -7.49
CA LYS A 38 -32.46 23.89 -8.06
C LYS A 38 -32.65 25.13 -7.19
N GLU A 39 -31.58 25.63 -6.57
CA GLU A 39 -31.48 27.05 -6.23
C GLU A 39 -30.02 27.50 -6.38
N GLU A 40 -29.77 28.20 -7.48
CA GLU A 40 -28.66 29.13 -7.62
C GLU A 40 -28.89 30.30 -6.66
N LEU A 41 -27.87 30.65 -5.88
CA LEU A 41 -27.67 32.03 -5.48
C LEU A 41 -26.19 32.39 -5.60
N GLN A 42 -25.91 33.25 -6.57
CA GLN A 42 -24.65 33.95 -6.76
C GLN A 42 -24.25 34.75 -5.52
N SER A 43 -22.96 34.77 -5.21
CA SER A 43 -22.34 35.96 -4.63
C SER A 43 -20.85 35.95 -4.99
N ASP A 44 -20.54 36.65 -6.07
CA ASP A 44 -19.24 37.29 -6.29
C ASP A 44 -18.73 37.91 -4.98
N ARG A 45 -17.54 37.50 -4.54
CA ARG A 45 -16.62 38.39 -3.82
C ARG A 45 -15.20 38.04 -4.21
N ASP A 46 -14.67 38.85 -5.11
CA ASP A 46 -13.26 39.19 -5.20
C ASP A 46 -12.66 39.41 -3.80
N ALA A 47 -11.71 38.57 -3.44
CA ALA A 47 -10.66 38.91 -2.49
C ALA A 47 -9.38 38.20 -2.95
N ALA A 48 -8.39 39.04 -3.25
CA ALA A 48 -7.11 38.69 -3.83
C ALA A 48 -6.40 37.49 -3.16
N PRO A 49 -5.59 36.73 -3.92
CA PRO A 49 -4.62 35.83 -3.30
C PRO A 49 -3.63 36.67 -2.47
N PRO A 50 -3.29 36.30 -1.22
CA PRO A 50 -2.09 36.82 -0.62
C PRO A 50 -0.91 36.33 -1.44
N THR A 51 -0.31 37.27 -2.17
CA THR A 51 1.05 37.20 -2.69
C THR A 51 1.99 36.89 -1.53
N ALA A 52 2.25 35.62 -1.27
CA ALA A 52 3.43 35.17 -0.55
C ALA A 52 4.49 34.85 -1.60
N THR A 53 5.20 35.90 -2.02
CA THR A 53 6.49 35.79 -2.68
C THR A 53 7.45 35.05 -1.76
N ALA A 54 7.75 33.80 -2.09
CA ALA A 54 8.97 33.11 -1.66
C ALA A 54 9.36 32.06 -2.72
N GLU A 55 9.44 32.49 -3.98
CA GLU A 55 10.15 31.75 -5.03
C GLU A 55 11.62 32.20 -4.99
N ALA A 56 12.40 31.56 -4.13
CA ALA A 56 13.85 31.52 -4.22
C ALA A 56 14.29 30.13 -3.78
N GLY A 57 14.28 29.21 -4.74
CA GLY A 57 14.63 27.82 -4.47
C GLY A 57 14.60 26.96 -5.72
N THR A 58 15.15 27.44 -6.84
CA THR A 58 15.61 26.56 -7.91
C THR A 58 16.60 25.56 -7.30
N LYS A 59 16.13 24.35 -7.05
CA LYS A 59 17.00 23.16 -7.00
C LYS A 59 16.48 22.21 -8.05
N ASP A 60 16.78 22.60 -9.28
CA ASP A 60 17.03 21.69 -10.38
C ASP A 60 18.07 20.66 -9.90
N ALA A 61 17.55 19.52 -9.44
CA ALA A 61 18.25 18.24 -9.28
C ALA A 61 17.20 17.12 -9.31
N SER A 62 16.18 17.27 -10.16
CA SER A 62 15.07 16.34 -10.32
C SER A 62 15.29 15.44 -11.53
N ALA A 63 16.31 14.58 -11.49
CA ALA A 63 16.40 13.44 -12.41
C ALA A 63 17.49 12.43 -12.00
N VAL A 64 17.60 12.00 -10.72
CA VAL A 64 18.30 10.74 -10.39
C VAL A 64 18.04 10.16 -8.97
N THR A 65 17.38 10.86 -8.04
CA THR A 65 17.35 10.43 -6.62
C THR A 65 16.00 9.91 -6.09
N TYR A 66 14.92 9.98 -6.88
CA TYR A 66 13.60 9.51 -6.44
C TYR A 66 13.50 7.99 -6.26
N ASP A 67 14.36 7.24 -6.95
CA ASP A 67 14.32 5.77 -6.97
C ASP A 67 15.10 5.15 -5.81
N SER A 68 16.20 5.78 -5.37
CA SER A 68 17.05 5.25 -4.30
C SER A 68 16.29 5.14 -2.97
N GLY A 69 15.54 6.18 -2.59
CA GLY A 69 14.75 6.14 -1.34
C GLY A 69 13.60 5.12 -1.38
N ALA A 70 12.99 4.91 -2.54
CA ALA A 70 11.96 3.88 -2.72
C ALA A 70 12.58 2.48 -2.62
N SER A 71 13.74 2.28 -3.24
CA SER A 71 14.49 1.01 -3.18
C SER A 71 14.97 0.68 -1.77
N ASP A 72 15.48 1.67 -1.02
CA ASP A 72 15.90 1.50 0.37
C ASP A 72 14.71 1.14 1.27
N ARG A 73 13.56 1.81 1.08
CA ARG A 73 12.32 1.47 1.79
C ARG A 73 11.90 0.04 1.48
N LEU A 74 11.92 -0.38 0.22
CA LEU A 74 11.57 -1.75 -0.17
C LEU A 74 12.51 -2.79 0.44
N ALA A 75 13.82 -2.50 0.49
CA ALA A 75 14.80 -3.36 1.14
C ALA A 75 14.54 -3.48 2.64
N LEU A 76 14.20 -2.38 3.31
CA LEU A 76 13.81 -2.38 4.71
C LEU A 76 12.52 -3.17 4.96
N GLU A 77 11.49 -2.96 4.13
CA GLU A 77 10.24 -3.73 4.19
C GLU A 77 10.48 -5.23 4.03
N ALA A 78 11.31 -5.62 3.05
CA ALA A 78 11.67 -7.02 2.83
C ALA A 78 12.43 -7.63 4.02
N CYS A 79 13.36 -6.87 4.63
CA CYS A 79 14.07 -7.34 5.82
C CYS A 79 13.10 -7.55 6.99
N VAL A 80 12.26 -6.57 7.27
CA VAL A 80 11.30 -6.62 8.38
C VAL A 80 10.33 -7.79 8.18
N ASP A 81 9.82 -7.99 6.96
CA ASP A 81 8.91 -9.10 6.67
C ASP A 81 9.58 -10.47 6.80
N GLY A 82 10.85 -10.58 6.39
CA GLY A 82 11.66 -11.78 6.62
C GLY A 82 11.85 -12.08 8.10
N TRP A 83 12.17 -11.05 8.89
CA TRP A 83 12.33 -11.16 10.34
C TRP A 83 11.03 -11.55 11.04
N LEU A 84 9.91 -10.91 10.70
CA LEU A 84 8.60 -11.24 11.26
C LEU A 84 8.21 -12.69 10.97
N LYS A 85 8.46 -13.14 9.74
CA LYS A 85 8.16 -14.51 9.31
C LYS A 85 9.00 -15.55 10.07
N SER A 86 10.29 -15.29 10.30
CA SER A 86 11.15 -16.22 11.05
C SER A 86 10.73 -16.34 12.53
N HIS A 87 10.04 -15.35 13.07
CA HIS A 87 9.53 -15.31 14.44
C HIS A 87 8.07 -15.76 14.58
N ASN A 88 7.43 -16.27 13.52
CA ASN A 88 6.01 -16.64 13.50
C ASN A 88 5.06 -15.49 13.88
N LEU A 89 5.44 -14.26 13.53
CA LEU A 89 4.61 -13.07 13.70
C LEU A 89 3.83 -12.75 12.42
N ASP A 90 2.75 -12.00 12.55
CA ASP A 90 2.01 -11.45 11.43
C ASP A 90 2.66 -10.17 10.86
N LYS A 91 2.04 -9.58 9.84
CA LYS A 91 2.55 -8.38 9.14
C LYS A 91 2.64 -7.12 10.02
N TYR A 92 2.07 -7.14 11.22
CA TYR A 92 2.11 -6.03 12.17
C TYR A 92 2.95 -6.38 13.42
N GLY A 93 3.62 -7.53 13.44
CA GLY A 93 4.43 -7.96 14.58
C GLY A 93 3.63 -8.54 15.74
N SER A 94 2.37 -8.93 15.53
CA SER A 94 1.58 -9.69 16.51
C SER A 94 1.69 -11.19 16.28
N GLN A 95 1.22 -12.02 17.21
CA GLN A 95 1.22 -13.47 17.01
C GLN A 95 0.38 -13.84 15.78
N LYS A 96 0.84 -14.83 15.02
CA LYS A 96 0.07 -15.34 13.88
C LYS A 96 -1.34 -15.75 14.28
N GLY A 97 -2.33 -15.28 13.53
CA GLY A 97 -3.75 -15.53 13.82
C GLY A 97 -4.39 -14.50 14.77
N THR A 98 -3.66 -13.46 15.16
CA THR A 98 -4.23 -12.31 15.88
C THR A 98 -5.36 -11.70 15.06
N MET A 99 -6.51 -11.53 15.71
CA MET A 99 -7.70 -10.93 15.11
C MET A 99 -7.80 -9.47 15.55
N TYR A 100 -7.98 -8.56 14.59
CA TYR A 100 -8.11 -7.13 14.84
C TYR A 100 -9.56 -6.71 14.67
N ALA A 101 -10.25 -6.48 15.80
CA ALA A 101 -11.59 -5.92 15.78
C ALA A 101 -11.52 -4.45 15.32
N GLY A 102 -12.35 -4.07 14.35
CA GLY A 102 -12.39 -2.69 13.84
C GLY A 102 -11.34 -2.36 12.76
N GLY A 103 -10.62 -3.33 12.20
CA GLY A 103 -9.75 -3.10 11.04
C GLY A 103 -8.29 -3.45 11.29
N THR A 104 -7.37 -2.52 11.04
CA THR A 104 -5.92 -2.76 11.24
C THR A 104 -5.43 -2.03 12.48
N PRO A 105 -4.38 -2.51 13.16
CA PRO A 105 -3.85 -1.84 14.34
C PRO A 105 -3.13 -0.51 14.01
N LEU A 106 -3.06 -0.14 12.73
CA LEU A 106 -2.42 1.09 12.26
C LEU A 106 -3.34 2.31 12.35
N PHE A 107 -4.65 2.12 12.50
CA PHE A 107 -5.62 3.21 12.54
C PHE A 107 -6.11 3.44 13.97
N ASP A 108 -5.98 4.66 14.47
CA ASP A 108 -6.56 5.10 15.74
C ASP A 108 -7.91 5.78 15.47
N GLU A 109 -9.01 5.06 15.72
CA GLU A 109 -10.37 5.54 15.51
C GLU A 109 -10.74 6.74 16.37
N ARG A 110 -10.09 6.91 17.53
CA ARG A 110 -10.35 8.05 18.43
C ARG A 110 -9.79 9.35 17.87
N THR A 111 -8.66 9.28 17.17
CA THR A 111 -7.97 10.46 16.63
C THR A 111 -8.10 10.60 15.11
N GLY A 112 -8.53 9.53 14.41
CA GLY A 112 -8.60 9.48 12.95
C GLY A 112 -7.23 9.36 12.27
N GLN A 113 -6.16 9.06 13.01
CA GLN A 113 -4.80 9.00 12.46
C GLN A 113 -4.40 7.58 12.05
N THR A 114 -3.60 7.47 10.98
CA THR A 114 -2.99 6.23 10.53
C THR A 114 -1.47 6.29 10.74
N THR A 115 -0.90 5.21 11.28
CA THR A 115 0.54 5.04 11.45
C THR A 115 1.11 4.22 10.30
N ASP A 116 2.30 4.58 9.80
CA ASP A 116 3.02 3.75 8.83
C ASP A 116 3.34 2.37 9.44
N ARG A 117 3.28 1.32 8.60
CA ARG A 117 3.48 -0.05 9.06
C ARG A 117 4.88 -0.28 9.61
N LEU A 118 5.91 0.22 8.94
CA LEU A 118 7.29 0.02 9.38
C LEU A 118 7.52 0.71 10.72
N ASP A 119 7.07 1.96 10.86
CA ASP A 119 7.17 2.69 12.13
C ASP A 119 6.45 1.96 13.27
N PHE A 120 5.24 1.44 13.00
CA PHE A 120 4.48 0.65 13.96
C PHE A 120 5.20 -0.64 14.37
N VAL A 121 5.73 -1.39 13.41
CA VAL A 121 6.42 -2.66 13.69
C VAL A 121 7.73 -2.42 14.42
N LEU A 122 8.57 -1.49 13.93
CA LEU A 122 9.89 -1.22 14.48
C LEU A 122 9.85 -0.58 15.87
N SER A 123 8.78 0.15 16.19
CA SER A 123 8.56 0.67 17.55
C SER A 123 8.20 -0.42 18.55
N ARG A 124 7.54 -1.50 18.12
CA ARG A 124 7.11 -2.62 18.98
C ARG A 124 8.09 -3.80 18.99
N GLN A 125 8.89 -3.94 17.94
CA GLN A 125 9.85 -5.03 17.74
C GLN A 125 11.27 -4.46 17.69
N PRO A 126 11.88 -4.12 18.85
CA PRO A 126 13.23 -3.52 18.89
C PRO A 126 14.31 -4.45 18.31
N GLU A 127 14.11 -5.76 18.37
CA GLU A 127 15.04 -6.75 17.79
C GLU A 127 14.97 -6.75 16.25
N ALA A 128 13.78 -6.56 15.67
CA ALA A 128 13.64 -6.38 14.23
C ALA A 128 14.34 -5.09 13.76
N LYS A 129 14.24 -4.02 14.56
CA LYS A 129 14.92 -2.75 14.28
C LYS A 129 16.43 -2.91 14.27
N LYS A 130 17.01 -3.57 15.29
CA LYS A 130 18.45 -3.85 15.31
C LYS A 130 18.88 -4.65 14.08
N ALA A 131 18.17 -5.74 13.77
CA ALA A 131 18.52 -6.61 12.65
C ALA A 131 18.42 -5.92 11.28
N CYS A 132 17.40 -5.08 11.06
CA CYS A 132 17.10 -4.54 9.74
C CYS A 132 17.56 -3.11 9.50
N VAL A 133 17.71 -2.30 10.54
CA VAL A 133 18.14 -0.90 10.43
C VAL A 133 19.61 -0.76 10.81
N ASP A 134 20.02 -1.37 11.92
CA ASP A 134 21.38 -1.19 12.45
C ASP A 134 22.38 -2.17 11.81
N GLU A 135 21.96 -3.42 11.55
CA GLU A 135 22.79 -4.46 10.91
C GLU A 135 22.51 -4.65 9.41
N GLY A 136 21.35 -4.20 8.93
CA GLY A 136 20.88 -4.35 7.55
C GLY A 136 21.21 -3.17 6.63
N ALA A 137 21.87 -2.13 7.12
CA ALA A 137 22.30 -1.02 6.28
C ALA A 137 23.26 -1.53 5.18
N PRO A 138 23.04 -1.21 3.89
CA PRO A 138 23.99 -1.55 2.84
C PRO A 138 25.35 -0.94 3.21
N LYS A 139 26.36 -1.79 3.41
CA LYS A 139 27.76 -1.36 3.56
C LYS A 139 28.35 -0.96 2.22
#